data_AF-A0A5J4N8U3-F1
#
_entry.id   AF-A0A5J4N8U3-F1
#
_cell.length_a   1.000
_cell.length_b   1.000
_cell.length_c   1.000
_cell.angle_alpha   90.00
_cell.angle_beta   90.00
_cell.angle_gamma   90.00
#
_symmetry.space_group_name_H-M   'P 1'
#
loop_
_entity.id
_entity.type
_entity.pdbx_description
1 polymer ?
#
loop_
_entity_poly.entity_id
_entity_poly.type
_entity_poly.pdbx_seq_one_letter_code
_entity_poly.pdbx_strand_id
1 'polypeptide(L)'
;GTDFLSCLTSTDYQHVIGLIREDILATDLSRYFARLPTFQKTLTERANRIAESPSSPVTMEPWVSDVSERSLLGCMLMTTCDISAITKPWPVQKMTAELVTAEFFEQGDLEKSELHTQPRDLMDRNRLSELPNLQLNFIDSVCLPIYKAIVQVSDALQPLLDGCVRNRVCWSHLMEGREVPESLFGIPDVYPAGTLTTRPISIIRLPHATRLGTMNSTRVRQIVSSRPLESTPARRISSVASTTVGGGLVDSTVPTDPPSCTK
;
A
#
# COMPACT_ATOMS: atom_id res chain seq x y z
N GLY A 1 -22.27 21.32 11.29
CA GLY A 1 -22.69 20.97 9.93
C GLY A 1 -21.60 20.23 9.17
N THR A 2 -21.01 19.20 9.78
CA THR A 2 -19.99 18.33 9.17
C THR A 2 -20.49 16.89 9.01
N ASP A 3 -21.70 16.60 9.50
CA ASP A 3 -22.33 15.29 9.39
C ASP A 3 -22.98 15.11 8.01
N PHE A 4 -22.22 14.50 7.11
CA PHE A 4 -22.64 14.16 5.75
C PHE A 4 -23.51 12.90 5.68
N LEU A 5 -23.71 12.19 6.79
CA LEU A 5 -24.55 10.99 6.89
C LEU A 5 -25.93 11.29 7.49
N SER A 6 -26.21 12.54 7.83
CA SER A 6 -27.45 12.98 8.49
C SER A 6 -28.75 12.66 7.74
N CYS A 7 -28.69 12.37 6.44
CA CYS A 7 -29.86 11.99 5.64
C CYS A 7 -30.15 10.47 5.64
N LEU A 8 -29.31 9.65 6.28
CA LEU A 8 -29.49 8.20 6.31
C LEU A 8 -30.53 7.77 7.34
N THR A 9 -31.17 6.63 7.08
CA THR A 9 -31.97 5.96 8.10
C THR A 9 -31.07 5.47 9.25
N SER A 10 -31.62 5.25 10.44
CA SER A 10 -30.85 4.71 11.57
C SER A 10 -30.15 3.39 11.22
N THR A 11 -30.84 2.52 10.47
CA THR A 11 -30.28 1.23 10.00
C THR A 11 -29.10 1.43 9.05
N ASP A 12 -29.25 2.28 8.02
CA ASP A 12 -28.19 2.54 7.05
C ASP A 12 -26.99 3.22 7.69
N TYR A 13 -27.24 4.16 8.62
CA TYR A 13 -26.20 4.83 9.38
C TYR A 13 -25.37 3.81 10.17
N GLN A 14 -26.00 2.93 10.94
CA GLN A 14 -25.28 1.90 11.69
C GLN A 14 -24.51 0.96 10.76
N HIS A 15 -25.08 0.61 9.61
CA HIS A 15 -24.41 -0.22 8.62
C HIS A 15 -23.15 0.46 8.06
N VAL A 16 -23.25 1.71 7.60
CA VAL A 16 -22.13 2.49 7.04
C VAL A 16 -21.04 2.71 8.09
N ILE A 17 -21.40 3.03 9.34
CA ILE A 17 -20.43 3.17 10.43
C ILE A 17 -19.72 1.84 10.72
N GLY A 18 -20.44 0.71 10.62
CA GLY A 18 -19.86 -0.63 10.72
C GLY A 18 -18.81 -0.88 9.64
N LEU A 19 -19.12 -0.53 8.39
CA LEU A 19 -18.18 -0.66 7.25
C LEU A 19 -16.95 0.23 7.44
N ILE A 20 -17.14 1.51 7.78
CA ILE A 20 -16.04 2.45 8.02
C ILE A 20 -15.12 1.94 9.13
N ARG A 21 -15.68 1.42 10.23
CA ARG A 21 -14.90 0.84 11.32
C ARG A 21 -14.07 -0.34 10.81
N GLU A 22 -14.68 -1.25 10.05
CA GLU A 22 -13.98 -2.42 9.53
C GLU A 22 -12.86 -2.05 8.55
N ASP A 23 -13.12 -1.09 7.66
CA ASP A 23 -12.16 -0.59 6.67
C ASP A 23 -10.96 0.09 7.34
N ILE A 24 -11.19 0.89 8.39
CA ILE A 24 -10.11 1.50 9.19
C ILE A 24 -9.29 0.42 9.89
N LEU A 25 -9.92 -0.62 10.45
CA LEU A 25 -9.17 -1.71 11.08
C LEU A 25 -8.40 -2.53 10.03
N ALA A 26 -8.92 -2.66 8.81
CA ALA A 26 -8.28 -3.43 7.74
C ALA A 26 -6.95 -2.85 7.23
N THR A 27 -6.64 -1.59 7.53
CA THR A 27 -5.33 -1.00 7.17
C THR A 27 -4.19 -1.49 8.08
N ASP A 28 -4.49 -2.14 9.21
CA ASP A 28 -3.47 -2.76 10.07
C ASP A 28 -2.87 -4.00 9.40
N LEU A 29 -1.55 -3.97 9.18
CA LEU A 29 -0.81 -5.08 8.55
C LEU A 29 -0.93 -6.41 9.30
N SER A 30 -1.10 -6.40 10.63
CA SER A 30 -1.31 -7.62 11.41
C SER A 30 -2.60 -8.33 11.01
N ARG A 31 -3.67 -7.56 10.76
CA ARG A 31 -4.96 -8.07 10.30
C ARG A 31 -4.90 -8.51 8.85
N TYR A 32 -4.15 -7.79 8.01
CA TYR A 32 -3.84 -8.23 6.65
C TYR A 32 -3.19 -9.63 6.66
N PHE A 33 -2.12 -9.84 7.43
CA PHE A 33 -1.44 -11.13 7.49
C PHE A 33 -2.34 -12.25 8.03
N ALA A 34 -3.21 -11.95 9.00
CA ALA A 34 -4.17 -12.92 9.51
C ALA A 34 -5.24 -13.32 8.46
N ARG A 35 -5.57 -12.43 7.51
CA ARG A 35 -6.63 -12.64 6.50
C ARG A 35 -6.12 -13.19 5.18
N LEU A 36 -4.87 -12.89 4.81
CA LEU A 36 -4.30 -13.24 3.52
C LEU A 36 -4.43 -14.74 3.17
N PRO A 37 -4.15 -15.71 4.07
CA PRO A 37 -4.30 -17.13 3.74
C PRO A 37 -5.73 -17.52 3.39
N THR A 38 -6.70 -17.00 4.17
CA THR A 38 -8.13 -17.22 3.91
C THR A 38 -8.53 -16.63 2.56
N PHE A 39 -8.06 -15.43 2.24
CA PHE A 39 -8.34 -14.80 0.95
C PHE A 39 -7.77 -15.59 -0.23
N GLN A 40 -6.52 -16.04 -0.15
CA GLN A 40 -5.90 -16.88 -1.19
C GLN A 40 -6.64 -18.21 -1.38
N LYS A 41 -7.11 -18.82 -0.29
CA LYS A 41 -7.95 -20.02 -0.34
C LYS A 41 -9.27 -19.74 -1.08
N THR A 42 -9.99 -18.67 -0.71
CA THR A 42 -11.23 -18.26 -1.39
C THR A 42 -11.02 -18.04 -2.88
N LEU A 43 -9.91 -17.38 -3.29
CA LEU A 43 -9.58 -17.19 -4.70
C LEU A 43 -9.33 -18.51 -5.42
N THR A 44 -8.59 -19.43 -4.81
CA THR A 44 -8.29 -20.75 -5.39
C THR A 44 -9.56 -21.57 -5.59
N GLU A 45 -10.43 -21.62 -4.58
CA GLU A 45 -11.70 -22.34 -4.67
C GLU A 45 -12.61 -21.76 -5.74
N ARG A 46 -12.63 -20.43 -5.89
CA ARG A 46 -13.36 -19.75 -6.98
C ARG A 46 -12.80 -20.07 -8.35
N ALA A 47 -11.48 -20.04 -8.51
CA ALA A 47 -10.83 -20.41 -9.76
C ALA A 47 -11.16 -21.85 -10.19
N ASN A 48 -11.17 -22.79 -9.23
CA ASN A 48 -11.57 -24.18 -9.49
C ASN A 48 -13.03 -24.28 -9.95
N ARG A 49 -13.96 -23.57 -9.31
CA ARG A 49 -15.38 -23.55 -9.72
C ARG A 49 -15.57 -23.00 -11.14
N ILE A 50 -14.79 -22.00 -11.53
CA ILE A 50 -14.81 -21.46 -12.89
C ILE A 50 -14.25 -22.48 -13.89
N ALA A 51 -13.17 -23.18 -13.54
CA ALA A 51 -12.57 -24.21 -14.38
C ALA A 51 -13.51 -25.41 -14.62
N GLU A 52 -14.35 -25.76 -13.64
CA GLU A 52 -15.37 -26.81 -13.76
C GLU A 52 -16.56 -26.40 -14.66
N SER A 53 -16.78 -25.09 -14.86
CA SER A 53 -17.87 -24.56 -15.72
C SER A 53 -17.39 -23.42 -16.63
N PRO A 54 -16.52 -23.72 -17.63
CA PRO A 54 -15.85 -22.70 -18.44
C PRO A 54 -16.80 -21.92 -19.39
N SER A 55 -18.03 -22.39 -19.59
CA SER A 55 -19.06 -21.70 -20.38
C SER A 55 -19.84 -20.64 -19.60
N SER A 56 -19.66 -20.55 -18.28
CA SER A 56 -20.31 -19.53 -17.46
C SER A 56 -19.52 -18.22 -17.52
N PRO A 57 -20.17 -17.06 -17.74
CA PRO A 57 -19.47 -15.78 -17.77
C PRO A 57 -18.83 -15.49 -16.40
N VAL A 58 -17.58 -15.03 -16.41
CA VAL A 58 -16.92 -14.52 -15.20
C VAL A 58 -17.65 -13.24 -14.79
N THR A 59 -18.35 -13.28 -13.68
CA THR A 59 -19.13 -12.13 -13.16
C THR A 59 -18.71 -11.81 -11.73
N MET A 60 -19.04 -10.60 -11.29
CA MET A 60 -18.88 -10.20 -9.88
C MET A 60 -19.95 -10.81 -8.96
N GLU A 61 -20.94 -11.53 -9.51
CA GLU A 61 -22.06 -12.11 -8.78
C GLU A 61 -21.64 -12.90 -7.53
N PRO A 62 -20.56 -13.72 -7.55
CA PRO A 62 -20.16 -14.48 -6.38
C PRO A 62 -19.65 -13.58 -5.24
N TRP A 63 -19.10 -12.40 -5.53
CA TRP A 63 -18.73 -11.41 -4.50
C TRP A 63 -19.94 -10.64 -3.96
N VAL A 64 -21.07 -10.66 -4.66
CA VAL A 64 -22.30 -9.98 -4.25
C VAL A 64 -23.16 -10.90 -3.37
N SER A 65 -23.18 -12.20 -3.67
CA SER A 65 -24.01 -13.18 -2.97
C SER A 65 -23.48 -13.54 -1.58
N ASP A 66 -22.16 -13.68 -1.40
CA ASP A 66 -21.56 -14.00 -0.10
C ASP A 66 -21.06 -12.74 0.64
N VAL A 67 -21.71 -12.42 1.76
CA VAL A 67 -21.37 -11.24 2.59
C VAL A 67 -19.99 -11.38 3.24
N SER A 68 -19.59 -12.58 3.63
CA SER A 68 -18.30 -12.85 4.28
C SER A 68 -17.16 -12.69 3.28
N GLU A 69 -17.29 -13.30 2.10
CA GLU A 69 -16.29 -13.16 1.03
C GLU A 69 -16.22 -11.72 0.51
N ARG A 70 -17.35 -11.00 0.44
CA ARG A 70 -17.38 -9.56 0.13
C ARG A 70 -16.64 -8.73 1.15
N SER A 71 -16.88 -8.98 2.44
CA SER A 71 -16.21 -8.27 3.54
C SER A 71 -14.70 -8.52 3.53
N LEU A 72 -14.30 -9.78 3.31
CA LEU A 72 -12.89 -10.16 3.17
C LEU A 72 -12.25 -9.43 1.98
N LEU A 73 -12.88 -9.43 0.81
CA LEU A 73 -12.41 -8.68 -0.35
C LEU A 73 -12.26 -7.19 -0.05
N GLY A 74 -13.26 -6.58 0.62
CA GLY A 74 -13.22 -5.17 1.04
C GLY A 74 -11.99 -4.88 1.91
N CYS A 75 -11.76 -5.72 2.94
CA CYS A 75 -10.59 -5.59 3.80
C CYS A 75 -9.27 -5.66 3.01
N MET A 76 -9.14 -6.64 2.10
CA MET A 76 -7.92 -6.83 1.30
C MET A 76 -7.71 -5.68 0.30
N LEU A 77 -8.79 -5.12 -0.27
CA LEU A 77 -8.75 -3.94 -1.12
C LEU A 77 -8.37 -2.68 -0.33
N MET A 78 -8.84 -2.53 0.90
CA MET A 78 -8.44 -1.42 1.76
C MET A 78 -6.94 -1.41 2.02
N THR A 79 -6.36 -2.56 2.39
CA THR A 79 -4.90 -2.68 2.51
C THR A 79 -4.20 -2.38 1.18
N THR A 80 -4.71 -2.91 0.06
CA THR A 80 -4.16 -2.67 -1.28
C THR A 80 -4.09 -1.17 -1.61
N CYS A 81 -5.16 -0.43 -1.31
CA CYS A 81 -5.23 1.01 -1.53
C CYS A 81 -4.22 1.76 -0.65
N ASP A 82 -4.10 1.36 0.61
CA ASP A 82 -3.20 1.97 1.59
C ASP A 82 -1.72 1.86 1.14
N ILE A 83 -1.31 0.71 0.61
CA ILE A 83 0.05 0.49 0.10
C ILE A 83 0.22 0.80 -1.40
N SER A 84 -0.71 1.53 -2.02
CA SER A 84 -0.72 1.73 -3.48
C SER A 84 0.45 2.55 -4.04
N ALA A 85 1.20 3.26 -3.19
CA ALA A 85 2.39 4.02 -3.57
C ALA A 85 3.44 3.16 -4.30
N ILE A 86 3.56 1.88 -3.92
CA ILE A 86 4.53 0.97 -4.53
C ILE A 86 4.24 0.62 -5.99
N THR A 87 3.04 0.93 -6.49
CA THR A 87 2.63 0.63 -7.87
C THR A 87 2.90 1.79 -8.83
N LYS A 88 3.22 2.98 -8.29
CA LYS A 88 3.32 4.22 -9.06
C LYS A 88 4.58 4.25 -9.94
N PRO A 89 4.67 5.16 -10.92
CA PRO A 89 5.90 5.37 -11.67
C PRO A 89 7.09 5.58 -10.74
N TRP A 90 8.28 5.10 -11.15
CA TRP A 90 9.48 5.08 -10.31
C TRP A 90 9.82 6.41 -9.63
N PRO A 91 9.77 7.58 -10.31
CA PRO A 91 10.13 8.84 -9.66
C PRO A 91 9.18 9.18 -8.50
N VAL A 92 7.89 8.84 -8.64
CA VAL A 92 6.89 9.03 -7.59
C VAL A 92 7.14 8.05 -6.45
N GLN A 93 7.37 6.78 -6.78
CA GLN A 93 7.61 5.75 -5.78
C GLN A 93 8.87 6.04 -4.95
N LYS A 94 9.99 6.38 -5.60
CA LYS A 94 11.26 6.72 -4.92
C LYS A 94 11.06 7.90 -3.97
N MET A 95 10.41 8.96 -4.44
CA MET A 95 10.09 10.13 -3.61
C MET A 95 9.21 9.75 -2.41
N THR A 96 8.17 8.93 -2.60
CA THR A 96 7.33 8.47 -1.49
C THR A 96 8.13 7.66 -0.48
N ALA A 97 8.99 6.74 -0.92
CA ALA A 97 9.84 5.95 -0.03
C ALA A 97 10.81 6.82 0.78
N GLU A 98 11.41 7.83 0.16
CA GLU A 98 12.29 8.79 0.85
C GLU A 98 11.54 9.60 1.91
N LEU A 99 10.31 10.05 1.62
CA LEU A 99 9.48 10.77 2.59
C LEU A 99 9.07 9.89 3.77
N VAL A 100 8.65 8.66 3.53
CA VAL A 100 8.29 7.69 4.59
C VAL A 100 9.52 7.38 5.45
N THR A 101 10.69 7.25 4.83
CA THR A 101 11.95 7.02 5.55
C THR A 101 12.33 8.22 6.42
N ALA A 102 12.12 9.44 5.93
CA ALA A 102 12.34 10.65 6.72
C ALA A 102 11.47 10.67 7.98
N GLU A 103 10.19 10.34 7.83
CA GLU A 103 9.23 10.27 8.94
C GLU A 103 9.65 9.22 9.98
N PHE A 104 10.08 8.03 9.54
CA PHE A 104 10.58 7.00 10.45
C PHE A 104 11.82 7.44 11.22
N PHE A 105 12.72 8.22 10.62
CA PHE A 105 13.88 8.75 11.32
C PHE A 105 13.51 9.82 12.34
N GLU A 106 12.60 10.73 12.01
CA GLU A 106 12.11 11.73 12.96
C GLU A 106 11.45 11.06 14.17
N GLN A 107 10.67 10.00 13.94
CA GLN A 107 10.10 9.19 15.02
C GLN A 107 11.19 8.49 15.84
N GLY A 108 12.17 7.84 15.19
CA GLY A 108 13.26 7.14 15.88
C GLY A 108 14.11 8.07 16.74
N ASP A 109 14.38 9.29 16.26
CA ASP A 109 15.12 10.29 17.02
C ASP A 109 14.33 10.76 18.26
N LEU A 110 13.01 10.94 18.12
CA LEU A 110 12.13 11.31 19.23
C LEU A 110 12.05 10.19 20.28
N GLU A 111 11.91 8.94 19.85
CA GLU A 111 11.91 7.78 20.76
C GLU A 111 13.25 7.67 21.49
N LYS A 112 14.37 7.92 20.80
CA LYS A 112 15.70 7.92 21.42
C LYS A 112 15.88 9.05 22.43
N SER A 113 15.40 10.26 22.13
CA SER A 113 15.55 11.42 23.03
C SER A 113 14.65 11.33 24.25
N GLU A 114 13.40 10.90 24.08
CA GLU A 114 12.41 10.90 25.16
C GLU A 114 12.43 9.60 25.97
N LEU A 115 12.55 8.45 25.31
CA LEU A 115 12.40 7.13 25.93
C LEU A 115 13.73 6.43 26.19
N HIS A 116 14.85 6.98 25.70
CA HIS A 116 16.20 6.43 25.88
C HIS A 116 16.35 4.99 25.37
N THR A 117 15.49 4.59 24.43
CA THR A 117 15.50 3.27 23.78
C THR A 117 16.27 3.33 22.46
N GLN A 118 16.89 2.23 22.06
CA GLN A 118 17.48 2.13 20.72
C GLN A 118 16.35 2.06 19.67
N PRO A 119 16.37 2.92 18.64
CA PRO A 119 15.41 2.84 17.54
C PRO A 119 15.52 1.49 16.84
N ARG A 120 14.41 1.01 16.26
CA ARG A 120 14.46 -0.15 15.38
C ARG A 120 15.25 0.17 14.11
N ASP A 121 15.77 -0.85 13.47
CA ASP A 121 16.58 -0.79 12.25
C ASP A 121 16.03 0.15 11.15
N LEU A 122 14.71 0.14 10.95
CA LEU A 122 13.99 0.99 9.97
C LEU A 122 13.92 2.49 10.34
N MET A 123 14.22 2.83 11.59
CA MET A 123 14.08 4.16 12.20
C MET A 123 15.44 4.78 12.57
N ASP A 124 16.55 4.06 12.35
CA ASP A 124 17.90 4.60 12.57
C ASP A 124 18.42 5.30 11.31
N ARG A 125 18.56 6.64 11.39
CA ARG A 125 19.12 7.48 10.32
C ARG A 125 20.49 7.02 9.82
N ASN A 126 21.26 6.31 10.64
CA ASN A 126 22.59 5.82 10.28
C ASN A 126 22.55 4.61 9.34
N ARG A 127 21.38 4.00 9.13
CA ARG A 127 21.19 2.80 8.30
C ARG A 127 20.55 3.11 6.94
N LEU A 128 20.67 4.36 6.49
CA LEU A 128 20.17 4.83 5.19
C LEU A 128 20.64 3.97 4.00
N SER A 129 21.85 3.43 4.05
CA SER A 129 22.39 2.53 3.02
C SER A 129 21.60 1.23 2.88
N GLU A 130 20.81 0.86 3.89
CA GLU A 130 19.98 -0.35 3.88
C GLU A 130 18.59 -0.13 3.29
N LEU A 131 18.21 1.11 3.00
CA LEU A 131 16.89 1.46 2.46
C LEU A 131 16.49 0.59 1.25
N PRO A 132 17.36 0.34 0.24
CA PRO A 132 17.00 -0.54 -0.87
C PRO A 132 16.64 -1.96 -0.42
N ASN A 133 17.38 -2.54 0.52
CA ASN A 133 17.10 -3.87 1.05
C ASN A 133 15.79 -3.90 1.84
N LEU A 134 15.54 -2.87 2.66
CA LEU A 134 14.28 -2.74 3.40
C LEU A 134 13.07 -2.62 2.47
N GLN A 135 13.18 -1.86 1.38
CA GLN A 135 12.14 -1.74 0.36
C GLN A 135 11.90 -3.08 -0.35
N LEU A 136 12.95 -3.81 -0.72
CA LEU A 136 12.82 -5.14 -1.33
C LEU A 136 12.08 -6.13 -0.39
N ASN A 137 12.47 -6.18 0.88
CA ASN A 137 11.82 -7.03 1.87
C ASN A 137 10.34 -6.68 2.06
N PHE A 138 10.00 -5.39 2.11
CA PHE A 138 8.61 -4.93 2.18
C PHE A 138 7.82 -5.32 0.94
N ILE A 139 8.40 -5.12 -0.26
CA ILE A 139 7.76 -5.50 -1.52
C ILE A 139 7.48 -7.01 -1.56
N ASP A 140 8.46 -7.83 -1.19
CA ASP A 140 8.35 -9.29 -1.28
C ASP A 140 7.41 -9.88 -0.23
N SER A 141 7.42 -9.32 0.98
CA SER A 141 6.65 -9.86 2.11
C SER A 141 5.22 -9.33 2.17
N VAL A 142 5.00 -8.09 1.72
CA VAL A 142 3.71 -7.40 1.87
C VAL A 142 3.05 -7.16 0.52
N CYS A 143 3.73 -6.46 -0.40
CA CYS A 143 3.10 -5.94 -1.61
C CYS A 143 2.81 -7.04 -2.65
N LEU A 144 3.82 -7.82 -3.04
CA LEU A 144 3.65 -8.83 -4.08
C LEU A 144 2.57 -9.87 -3.76
N PRO A 145 2.47 -10.42 -2.53
CA PRO A 145 1.42 -11.37 -2.19
C PRO A 145 0.02 -10.82 -2.43
N ILE A 146 -0.25 -9.56 -2.05
CA ILE A 146 -1.57 -8.96 -2.25
C ILE A 146 -1.82 -8.59 -3.70
N TYR A 147 -0.85 -8.00 -4.41
CA TYR A 147 -1.04 -7.64 -5.83
C TYR A 147 -1.25 -8.87 -6.72
N LYS A 148 -0.59 -10.00 -6.41
CA LYS A 148 -0.85 -11.29 -7.08
C LYS A 148 -2.24 -11.85 -6.76
N ALA A 149 -2.76 -11.61 -5.56
CA ALA A 149 -4.08 -12.07 -5.15
C ALA A 149 -5.20 -11.22 -5.80
N ILE A 150 -5.10 -9.89 -5.77
CA ILE A 150 -6.16 -9.03 -6.33
C ILE A 150 -6.29 -9.16 -7.85
N VAL A 151 -5.22 -9.50 -8.57
CA VAL A 151 -5.31 -9.67 -10.04
C VAL A 151 -6.19 -10.87 -10.41
N GLN A 152 -6.29 -11.86 -9.54
CA GLN A 152 -7.20 -13.00 -9.71
C GLN A 152 -8.67 -12.60 -9.50
N VAL A 153 -8.94 -11.44 -8.89
CA VAL A 153 -10.28 -10.87 -8.77
C VAL A 153 -10.70 -10.22 -10.10
N SER A 154 -9.77 -9.52 -10.76
CA SER A 154 -10.02 -8.84 -12.03
C SER A 154 -8.72 -8.51 -12.76
N ASP A 155 -8.64 -8.90 -14.04
CA ASP A 155 -7.53 -8.58 -14.94
C ASP A 155 -7.30 -7.07 -15.10
N ALA A 156 -8.33 -6.25 -14.85
CA ALA A 156 -8.21 -4.79 -14.88
C ALA A 156 -7.22 -4.23 -13.83
N LEU A 157 -6.88 -5.04 -12.81
CA LEU A 157 -5.92 -4.68 -11.76
C LEU A 157 -4.47 -5.05 -12.11
N GLN A 158 -4.22 -5.71 -13.24
CA GLN A 158 -2.89 -6.11 -13.69
C GLN A 158 -1.86 -4.96 -13.69
N PRO A 159 -2.19 -3.71 -14.08
CA PRO A 159 -1.23 -2.61 -14.04
C PRO A 159 -0.65 -2.32 -12.64
N LEU A 160 -1.37 -2.67 -11.57
CA LEU A 160 -0.88 -2.50 -10.20
C LEU A 160 0.24 -3.50 -9.88
N LEU A 161 0.03 -4.77 -10.25
CA LEU A 161 1.05 -5.82 -10.11
C LEU A 161 2.27 -5.50 -10.97
N ASP A 162 2.07 -5.08 -12.22
CA ASP A 162 3.16 -4.71 -13.12
C ASP A 162 3.98 -3.55 -12.56
N GLY A 163 3.31 -2.53 -12.00
CA GLY A 163 3.96 -1.41 -11.34
C GLY A 163 4.78 -1.84 -10.11
N CYS A 164 4.23 -2.73 -9.29
CA CYS A 164 4.92 -3.28 -8.12
C CYS A 164 6.17 -4.09 -8.51
N VAL A 165 6.04 -5.00 -9.49
CA VAL A 165 7.15 -5.80 -10.01
C VAL A 165 8.23 -4.91 -10.63
N ARG A 166 7.85 -3.92 -11.44
CA ARG A 166 8.78 -2.95 -12.03
C ARG A 166 9.56 -2.21 -10.96
N ASN A 167 8.90 -1.68 -9.93
CA ASN A 167 9.58 -0.95 -8.86
C ASN A 167 10.46 -1.86 -8.00
N ARG A 168 10.11 -3.14 -7.82
CA ARG A 168 11.01 -4.13 -7.21
C ARG A 168 12.34 -4.22 -7.97
N VAL A 169 12.29 -4.26 -9.31
CA VAL A 169 13.51 -4.29 -10.14
C VAL A 169 14.32 -3.00 -9.96
N CYS A 170 13.66 -1.83 -9.93
CA CYS A 170 14.33 -0.56 -9.65
C CYS A 170 15.08 -0.57 -8.30
N TRP A 171 14.46 -1.09 -7.24
CA TRP A 171 15.11 -1.21 -5.93
C TRP A 171 16.26 -2.22 -5.94
N SER A 172 16.17 -3.31 -6.71
CA SER A 172 17.29 -4.25 -6.90
C SER A 172 18.50 -3.57 -7.53
N HIS A 173 18.29 -2.72 -8.55
CA HIS A 173 19.37 -1.93 -9.13
C HIS A 173 20.06 -1.06 -8.08
N LEU A 174 19.29 -0.35 -7.25
CA LEU A 174 19.85 0.48 -6.18
C LEU A 174 20.59 -0.34 -5.11
N MET A 175 20.07 -1.52 -4.74
CA MET A 175 20.73 -2.43 -3.79
C MET A 175 22.10 -2.88 -4.30
N GLU A 176 22.22 -3.09 -5.60
CA GLU A 176 23.47 -3.47 -6.27
C GLU A 176 24.39 -2.26 -6.59
N GLY A 177 24.02 -1.05 -6.15
CA GLY A 177 24.78 0.17 -6.42
C GLY A 177 24.72 0.63 -7.89
N ARG A 178 23.73 0.16 -8.66
CA ARG A 178 23.52 0.53 -10.06
C ARG A 178 22.49 1.65 -10.19
N GLU A 179 22.62 2.46 -11.24
CA GLU A 179 21.57 3.40 -11.61
C GLU A 179 20.34 2.66 -12.18
N VAL A 180 19.16 3.23 -11.96
CA VAL A 180 17.90 2.69 -12.51
C VAL A 180 17.73 3.16 -13.95
N PRO A 181 17.60 2.23 -14.93
CA PRO A 181 17.37 2.59 -16.32
C PRO A 181 16.08 3.40 -16.53
N GLU A 182 16.10 4.40 -17.42
CA GLU A 182 14.91 5.23 -17.73
C GLU A 182 13.73 4.40 -18.25
N SER A 183 14.00 3.27 -18.93
CA SER A 183 12.97 2.35 -19.40
C SER A 183 12.12 1.74 -18.28
N LEU A 184 12.63 1.71 -17.04
CA LEU A 184 11.90 1.23 -15.86
C LEU A 184 11.12 2.34 -15.13
N PHE A 185 11.17 3.58 -15.62
CA PHE A 185 10.51 4.68 -14.92
C PHE A 185 8.98 4.53 -14.90
N GLY A 186 8.40 3.77 -15.83
CA GLY A 186 6.96 3.53 -15.89
C GLY A 186 6.16 4.80 -16.11
N ILE A 187 6.76 5.79 -16.79
CA ILE A 187 6.07 7.00 -17.22
C ILE A 187 5.41 6.65 -18.55
N PRO A 188 4.08 6.79 -18.69
CA PRO A 188 3.43 6.64 -19.98
C PRO A 188 4.09 7.61 -20.95
N ASP A 189 4.47 7.13 -22.15
CA ASP A 189 4.99 8.00 -23.19
C ASP A 189 4.07 9.23 -23.31
N VAL A 190 4.67 10.40 -23.10
CA VAL A 190 3.99 11.68 -23.12
C VAL A 190 3.12 11.72 -24.37
N TYR A 191 1.81 11.91 -24.18
CA TYR A 191 0.85 12.14 -25.24
C TYR A 191 1.50 12.93 -26.39
N PRO A 192 1.58 12.38 -27.61
CA PRO A 192 2.04 13.17 -28.74
C PRO A 192 1.15 14.41 -28.83
N ALA A 193 1.77 15.58 -28.86
CA ALA A 193 1.09 16.84 -28.97
C ALA A 193 0.19 16.83 -30.22
N GLY A 194 -1.11 16.61 -30.04
CA GLY A 194 -2.12 16.77 -31.09
C GLY A 194 -2.85 15.50 -31.50
N THR A 195 -3.76 15.00 -30.67
CA THR A 195 -5.05 14.44 -31.16
C THR A 195 -6.06 14.35 -30.02
N LEU A 196 -6.71 15.47 -29.68
CA LEU A 196 -7.96 15.45 -28.93
C LEU A 196 -9.08 15.03 -29.89
N THR A 197 -9.26 13.72 -30.11
CA THR A 197 -10.56 13.21 -30.57
C THR A 197 -11.33 12.77 -29.34
N THR A 198 -12.13 13.69 -28.80
CA THR A 198 -13.06 13.41 -27.72
C THR A 198 -14.08 12.36 -28.17
N ARG A 199 -13.95 11.13 -27.68
CA ARG A 199 -15.12 10.25 -27.52
C ARG A 199 -15.71 10.52 -26.14
N PRO A 200 -16.99 10.91 -26.02
CA PRO A 200 -17.56 11.27 -24.73
C PRO A 200 -17.82 9.98 -23.94
N ILE A 201 -17.06 9.77 -22.87
CA ILE A 201 -17.56 8.98 -21.73
C ILE A 201 -18.31 9.98 -20.85
N SER A 202 -19.62 9.77 -20.72
CA SER A 202 -20.49 10.57 -19.86
C SER A 202 -20.14 10.33 -18.40
N ILE A 203 -19.13 11.05 -17.88
CA ILE A 203 -18.87 11.17 -16.45
C ILE A 203 -19.32 12.56 -16.02
N ILE A 204 -20.19 12.57 -15.02
CA ILE A 204 -20.76 13.73 -14.34
C ILE A 204 -19.63 14.73 -14.01
N ARG A 205 -19.74 15.95 -14.56
CA ARG A 205 -18.81 17.06 -14.29
C ARG A 205 -18.87 17.44 -12.82
N LEU A 206 -17.81 17.15 -12.06
CA LEU A 206 -17.54 17.81 -10.77
C LEU A 206 -16.74 19.11 -11.03
N PRO A 207 -17.21 20.30 -10.63
CA PRO A 207 -16.55 21.55 -10.96
C PRO A 207 -15.51 21.96 -9.90
N HIS A 208 -14.37 21.26 -9.82
CA HIS A 208 -13.06 21.74 -9.31
C HIS A 208 -12.07 20.57 -9.09
N ALA A 209 -11.71 19.85 -10.15
CA ALA A 209 -10.53 18.99 -10.09
C ALA A 209 -9.30 19.87 -10.36
N THR A 210 -8.60 20.28 -9.30
CA THR A 210 -7.26 20.89 -9.39
C THR A 210 -6.37 19.95 -10.19
N ARG A 211 -5.90 20.38 -11.37
CA ARG A 211 -4.97 19.60 -12.20
C ARG A 211 -3.74 19.26 -11.37
N LEU A 212 -3.52 17.99 -11.07
CA LEU A 212 -2.25 17.51 -10.54
C LEU A 212 -1.20 17.79 -11.63
N GLY A 213 -0.20 18.63 -11.31
CA GLY A 213 0.77 19.13 -12.28
C GLY A 213 1.48 18.00 -13.02
N THR A 214 1.60 18.13 -14.34
CA THR A 214 2.40 17.23 -15.17
C THR A 214 3.88 17.36 -14.81
N MET A 215 4.51 16.26 -14.39
CA MET A 215 5.95 16.19 -14.14
C MET A 215 6.71 16.31 -15.47
N ASN A 216 7.55 17.33 -15.62
CA ASN A 216 8.45 17.49 -16.77
C ASN A 216 9.65 16.53 -16.66
N SER A 217 10.15 16.02 -17.78
CA SER A 217 11.30 15.11 -17.90
C SER A 217 12.55 15.58 -17.12
N THR A 218 12.80 16.89 -17.07
CA THR A 218 13.91 17.45 -16.29
C THR A 218 13.73 17.29 -14.78
N ARG A 219 12.50 17.48 -14.26
CA ARG A 219 12.18 17.24 -12.83
C ARG A 219 12.23 15.76 -12.48
N VAL A 220 11.79 14.90 -13.39
CA VAL A 220 11.89 13.44 -13.24
C VAL A 220 13.35 13.02 -13.05
N ARG A 221 14.25 13.46 -13.95
CA ARG A 221 15.69 13.16 -13.82
C ARG A 221 16.25 13.72 -12.52
N GLN A 222 15.88 14.93 -12.13
CA GLN A 222 16.33 15.51 -10.86
C GLN A 222 15.90 14.71 -9.63
N ILE A 223 14.66 14.18 -9.60
CA ILE A 223 14.15 13.35 -8.49
C ILE A 223 14.84 11.97 -8.46
N VAL A 224 15.09 11.39 -9.63
CA VAL A 224 15.75 10.08 -9.72
C VAL A 224 17.23 10.20 -9.33
N SER A 225 17.91 11.25 -9.79
CA SER A 225 19.34 11.49 -9.55
C SER A 225 19.65 12.19 -8.23
N SER A 226 18.64 12.63 -7.46
CA SER A 226 18.87 13.25 -6.15
C SER A 226 19.45 12.23 -5.17
N ARG A 227 20.48 12.66 -4.43
CA ARG A 227 20.99 11.94 -3.25
C ARG A 227 19.88 11.85 -2.19
N PRO A 228 19.79 10.75 -1.42
CA PRO A 228 18.79 10.63 -0.37
C PRO A 228 18.87 11.82 0.61
N LEU A 229 17.73 12.48 0.83
CA LEU A 229 17.45 13.42 1.94
C LEU A 229 18.24 14.75 2.02
N GLU A 230 18.89 15.23 0.96
CA GLU A 230 19.30 16.65 0.89
C GLU A 230 18.08 17.54 0.54
N SER A 231 17.09 17.64 1.43
CA SER A 231 16.06 18.68 1.35
C SER A 231 15.79 19.28 2.73
N THR A 232 15.96 20.60 2.82
CA THR A 232 15.71 21.43 4.01
C THR A 232 14.29 21.16 4.54
N PRO A 233 14.07 21.05 5.87
CA PRO A 233 12.78 20.66 6.42
C PRO A 233 11.71 21.70 6.06
N ALA A 234 10.76 21.30 5.23
CA ALA A 234 9.54 22.05 5.02
C ALA A 234 8.67 21.91 6.27
N ARG A 235 8.59 22.98 7.07
CA ARG A 235 7.73 23.09 8.25
C ARG A 235 6.28 22.75 7.86
N ARG A 236 5.81 21.56 8.23
CA ARG A 236 4.39 21.19 8.13
C ARG A 236 3.87 20.81 9.50
N ILE A 237 2.76 21.45 9.86
CA ILE A 237 2.04 21.30 11.12
C ILE A 237 1.58 19.84 11.25
N SER A 238 1.94 19.20 12.37
CA SER A 238 1.68 17.80 12.66
C SER A 238 0.18 17.55 12.86
N SER A 239 -0.38 16.61 12.10
CA SER A 239 -1.53 15.80 12.53
C SER A 239 -1.00 14.39 12.71
N VAL A 240 -0.89 13.96 13.97
CA VAL A 240 -0.35 12.68 14.39
C VAL A 240 -1.22 11.55 13.81
N ALA A 241 -0.68 10.81 12.85
CA ALA A 241 -1.19 9.50 12.47
C ALA A 241 -0.07 8.50 12.80
N SER A 242 -0.21 7.80 13.93
CA SER A 242 0.76 6.82 14.40
C SER A 242 0.86 5.65 13.40
N THR A 243 2.02 5.46 12.78
CA THR A 243 2.37 4.24 12.07
C THR A 243 2.82 3.18 13.08
N THR A 244 1.94 2.25 13.42
CA THR A 244 2.31 1.09 14.26
C THR A 244 3.13 0.10 13.44
N VAL A 245 4.45 0.15 13.58
CA VAL A 245 5.33 -0.95 13.19
C VAL A 245 5.36 -1.94 14.35
N GLY A 246 4.99 -3.20 14.15
CA GLY A 246 5.06 -4.22 15.20
C GLY A 246 4.84 -5.63 14.68
N GLY A 247 5.85 -6.49 14.83
CA GLY A 247 5.76 -7.92 14.52
C GLY A 247 7.11 -8.60 14.36
N GLY A 248 7.96 -8.56 15.37
CA GLY A 248 9.16 -9.40 15.45
C GLY A 248 8.78 -10.82 15.87
N LEU A 249 9.23 -11.82 15.11
CA LEU A 249 9.15 -13.25 15.40
C LEU A 249 10.58 -13.78 15.56
N VAL A 250 11.02 -14.05 16.78
CA VAL A 250 11.79 -15.23 17.28
C VAL A 250 11.86 -15.03 18.81
N ASP A 251 11.61 -16.02 19.68
CA ASP A 251 12.49 -17.17 19.85
C ASP A 251 11.83 -18.41 20.51
N SER A 252 12.52 -19.52 20.35
CA SER A 252 12.17 -20.91 20.60
C SER A 252 12.63 -21.40 21.99
N THR A 253 11.80 -22.23 22.65
CA THR A 253 12.17 -23.33 23.62
C THR A 253 12.85 -22.93 24.95
N VAL A 254 12.59 -23.44 26.17
CA VAL A 254 11.84 -24.57 26.80
C VAL A 254 11.90 -24.34 28.36
N PRO A 255 11.21 -25.10 29.25
CA PRO A 255 10.41 -24.59 30.38
C PRO A 255 10.94 -24.90 31.80
N THR A 256 10.34 -24.28 32.84
CA THR A 256 10.22 -24.83 34.21
C THR A 256 9.11 -24.14 35.04
N ASP A 257 8.13 -24.94 35.48
CA ASP A 257 7.21 -24.95 36.63
C ASP A 257 6.67 -23.69 37.37
N PRO A 258 5.43 -23.75 37.90
CA PRO A 258 4.72 -22.63 38.53
C PRO A 258 4.91 -22.60 40.06
N PRO A 259 4.58 -21.46 40.72
CA PRO A 259 4.07 -21.54 42.07
C PRO A 259 2.68 -20.90 42.23
N SER A 260 1.90 -21.64 43.01
CA SER A 260 0.66 -21.36 43.74
C SER A 260 0.36 -19.92 44.16
N CYS A 261 -0.87 -19.51 43.87
CA CYS A 261 -1.91 -19.06 44.82
C CYS A 261 -1.47 -18.39 46.14
N THR A 262 -1.90 -17.14 46.40
CA THR A 262 -2.88 -16.83 47.46
C THR A 262 -3.24 -15.34 47.56
N LYS A 263 -4.54 -15.13 47.76
CA LYS A 263 -5.30 -13.98 48.30
C LYS A 263 -5.48 -12.74 47.42
#